data_AF-A0A371BJR1-F1
#
_entry.id   AF-A0A371BJR1-F1
#
_cell.length_a   1.000
_cell.length_b   1.000
_cell.length_c   1.000
_cell.angle_alpha   90.00
_cell.angle_beta   90.00
_cell.angle_gamma   90.00
#
_symmetry.space_group_name_H-M   'P 1'
#
loop_
_entity.id
_entity.type
_entity.pdbx_description
1 polymer ?
#
loop_
_entity_poly.entity_id
_entity_poly.type
_entity_poly.pdbx_seq_one_letter_code
_entity_poly.pdbx_strand_id
1 'polypeptide(L)' 'MTEEQIKHMAERFLGWKLPDNFSPDAGISFTPEFNVEYMAKQGKPPMRHEPIGTNLLNYTQAEAMVRHMLEGLPS' A
#
# COMPACT_ATOMS: atom_id res chain seq x y z
N MET A 1 5.37 -17.35 6.24
CA MET A 1 4.39 -17.51 5.16
C MET A 1 4.99 -18.43 4.12
N THR A 2 4.27 -19.46 3.69
CA THR A 2 4.65 -20.27 2.52
C THR A 2 4.30 -19.53 1.23
N GLU A 3 4.87 -19.95 0.09
CA GLU A 3 4.49 -19.40 -1.22
C GLU A 3 3.00 -19.58 -1.52
N GLU A 4 2.42 -20.70 -1.07
CA GLU A 4 1.00 -20.99 -1.21
C GLU A 4 0.13 -20.02 -0.41
N GLN A 5 0.54 -19.69 0.82
CA GLN A 5 -0.11 -18.69 1.65
C GLN A 5 -0.02 -17.29 1.05
N ILE A 6 1.14 -16.91 0.49
CA ILE A 6 1.33 -15.60 -0.17
C ILE A 6 0.43 -15.49 -1.41
N LYS A 7 0.40 -16.53 -2.24
CA LYS A 7 -0.46 -16.60 -3.42
C LYS A 7 -1.93 -16.44 -3.03
N HIS A 8 -2.39 -17.19 -2.02
CA HIS A 8 -3.76 -17.10 -1.51
C HIS A 8 -4.11 -15.68 -1.05
N MET A 9 -3.26 -15.07 -0.21
CA MET A 9 -3.50 -13.71 0.29
C MET A 9 -3.55 -12.67 -0.83
N ALA A 10 -2.67 -12.78 -1.84
CA ALA A 10 -2.65 -11.88 -2.98
C ALA A 10 -3.90 -12.01 -3.86
N GLU A 11 -4.34 -13.24 -4.15
CA GLU A 11 -5.57 -13.51 -4.89
C GLU A 11 -6.80 -12.95 -4.16
N ARG A 12 -6.86 -13.12 -2.84
CA ARG A 12 -7.92 -12.57 -1.98
C ARG A 12 -7.89 -11.05 -1.93
N PHE A 13 -6.70 -10.44 -1.78
CA PHE A 13 -6.54 -8.99 -1.79
C PHE A 13 -7.10 -8.36 -3.08
N LEU A 14 -6.81 -8.95 -4.24
CA LEU A 14 -7.31 -8.47 -5.54
C LEU A 14 -8.83 -8.68 -5.71
N GLY A 15 -9.42 -9.63 -4.97
CA GLY A 15 -10.86 -9.86 -4.93
C GLY A 15 -11.61 -9.02 -3.89
N TRP A 16 -10.92 -8.23 -3.08
CA TRP A 16 -11.56 -7.44 -2.03
C TRP A 16 -12.45 -6.35 -2.60
N LYS A 17 -13.72 -6.34 -2.18
CA LYS A 17 -14.64 -5.26 -2.50
C LYS A 17 -14.40 -4.10 -1.55
N LEU A 18 -14.27 -2.90 -2.10
CA LEU A 18 -14.10 -1.69 -1.31
C LEU A 18 -15.32 -1.48 -0.39
N PRO A 19 -15.11 -1.10 0.89
CA PRO A 19 -16.21 -0.83 1.83
C PRO A 19 -17.14 0.30 1.35
N ASP A 20 -18.41 0.26 1.76
CA ASP A 20 -19.41 1.25 1.33
C ASP A 20 -19.05 2.70 1.72
N ASN A 21 -18.33 2.88 2.82
CA ASN A 21 -17.82 4.17 3.28
C ASN A 21 -16.36 4.42 2.89
N PHE A 22 -15.87 3.75 1.84
CA PHE A 22 -14.56 4.02 1.26
C PHE A 22 -14.55 5.41 0.62
N SER A 23 -13.81 6.34 1.22
CA SER A 23 -13.72 7.74 0.80
C SER A 23 -12.24 8.16 0.80
N PRO A 24 -11.45 7.73 -0.19
CA PRO A 24 -10.05 8.12 -0.29
C PRO A 24 -9.97 9.62 -0.60
N ASP A 25 -9.07 10.35 0.07
CA ASP A 25 -8.86 11.76 -0.28
C ASP A 25 -8.35 11.88 -1.71
N ALA A 26 -8.99 12.79 -2.45
CA ALA A 26 -8.96 12.92 -3.89
C ALA A 26 -7.54 13.09 -4.47
N GLY A 27 -7.15 12.16 -5.36
CA GLY A 27 -6.06 12.38 -6.31
C GLY A 27 -4.64 12.14 -5.80
N ILE A 28 -4.43 11.06 -5.05
CA ILE A 28 -3.08 10.63 -4.63
C ILE A 28 -2.19 10.47 -5.86
N SER A 29 -1.23 11.39 -6.03
CA SER A 29 -0.12 11.28 -6.95
C SER A 29 1.14 10.96 -6.17
N PHE A 30 1.97 10.06 -6.69
CA PHE A 30 3.24 9.72 -6.07
C PHE A 30 4.39 10.19 -6.95
N THR A 31 5.09 11.22 -6.49
CA THR A 31 6.37 11.65 -7.06
C THR A 31 7.47 11.01 -6.21
N PRO A 32 8.22 10.01 -6.71
CA PRO A 32 9.15 9.26 -5.90
C PRO A 32 10.39 10.04 -5.48
N GLU A 33 10.82 11.01 -6.28
CA GLU A 33 12.07 11.74 -6.08
C GLU A 33 11.83 13.20 -5.76
N PHE A 34 12.63 13.74 -4.84
CA PHE A 34 12.62 15.16 -4.48
C PHE A 34 14.04 15.69 -4.29
N ASN A 35 14.18 17.02 -4.30
CA ASN A 35 15.46 17.74 -4.22
C ASN A 35 16.48 17.31 -5.31
N VAL A 36 15.99 16.95 -6.49
CA VAL A 36 16.78 16.46 -7.64
C VAL A 36 17.94 17.41 -7.98
N GLU A 37 17.64 18.68 -8.27
CA GLU A 37 18.65 19.66 -8.67
C GLU A 37 19.65 20.00 -7.56
N TYR A 38 19.19 20.02 -6.31
CA TYR A 38 20.04 20.29 -5.15
C TYR A 38 21.05 19.16 -4.93
N MET A 39 20.62 17.89 -4.99
CA MET A 39 21.51 16.74 -4.81
C MET A 39 22.48 16.57 -5.99
N ALA A 40 22.04 16.87 -7.21
CA ALA A 40 22.90 16.87 -8.39
C ALA A 40 24.11 17.82 -8.23
N LYS A 41 23.91 19.02 -7.69
CA LYS A 41 25.00 19.98 -7.40
C LYS A 41 26.00 19.46 -6.33
N GLN A 42 25.59 18.47 -5.54
CA GLN A 42 26.41 17.85 -4.49
C GLN A 42 27.06 16.52 -4.96
N GLY A 43 26.88 16.12 -6.22
CA GLY A 43 27.35 14.84 -6.74
C GLY A 43 26.65 13.62 -6.12
N LYS A 44 25.41 13.80 -5.65
CA LYS A 44 24.62 12.78 -4.93
C LYS A 44 23.32 12.44 -5.68
N PRO A 45 22.74 11.25 -5.48
CA PRO A 45 21.44 10.89 -6.04
C PRO A 45 20.30 11.72 -5.41
N PRO A 46 19.15 11.88 -6.10
CA PRO A 46 17.95 12.49 -5.54
C PRO A 46 17.50 11.78 -4.26
N MET A 47 16.85 12.52 -3.36
CA MET A 47 16.19 11.91 -2.21
C MET A 47 14.87 11.28 -2.64
N ARG A 48 14.41 10.27 -1.90
CA ARG A 48 13.22 9.50 -2.25
C ARG A 48 12.14 9.61 -1.18
N HIS A 49 10.89 9.77 -1.60
CA HIS A 49 9.74 9.67 -0.72
C HIS A 49 9.46 8.20 -0.37
N GLU A 50 9.36 7.91 0.93
CA GLU A 50 9.00 6.59 1.46
C GLU A 50 7.76 6.73 2.37
N PRO A 51 6.59 7.13 1.82
CA PRO A 51 5.41 7.41 2.62
C PRO A 51 4.89 6.12 3.28
N ILE A 52 4.64 6.20 4.57
CA ILE A 52 3.96 5.16 5.36
C ILE A 52 2.67 5.75 5.94
N GLY A 53 1.66 4.89 6.17
CA GLY A 53 0.41 5.32 6.81
C GLY A 53 -0.50 6.16 5.92
N THR A 54 -0.75 5.72 4.68
CA THR A 54 -1.70 6.38 3.77
C THR A 54 -3.08 6.47 4.41
N ASN A 55 -3.83 7.54 4.13
CA ASN A 55 -5.25 7.69 4.49
C ASN A 55 -6.19 6.91 3.55
N LEU A 56 -5.68 5.95 2.77
CA LEU A 56 -6.48 5.17 1.83
C LEU A 56 -7.57 4.38 2.55
N LEU A 57 -7.24 3.76 3.69
CA LEU A 57 -8.18 3.02 4.52
C LEU A 57 -8.10 3.53 5.97
N ASN A 58 -9.24 3.65 6.64
CA ASN A 58 -9.23 3.77 8.09
C ASN A 58 -8.85 2.43 8.74
N TYR A 59 -8.58 2.44 10.05
CA TYR A 59 -8.14 1.25 10.79
C TYR A 59 -9.08 0.06 10.59
N THR A 60 -10.40 0.25 10.75
CA THR A 60 -11.39 -0.82 10.65
C THR A 60 -11.46 -1.42 9.24
N GLN A 61 -11.35 -0.57 8.22
CA GLN A 61 -11.32 -1.03 6.83
C GLN A 61 -10.03 -1.82 6.52
N ALA A 62 -8.89 -1.36 7.03
CA ALA A 62 -7.60 -2.06 6.89
C ALA A 62 -7.62 -3.41 7.61
N GLU A 63 -8.18 -3.46 8.82
CA GLU A 63 -8.33 -4.70 9.58
C GLU A 63 -9.25 -5.69 8.85
N ALA A 64 -10.39 -5.23 8.31
CA ALA A 64 -11.30 -6.07 7.54
C ALA A 64 -10.64 -6.64 6.28
N MET A 65 -9.84 -5.85 5.57
CA MET A 65 -9.02 -6.31 4.45
C MET A 65 -8.04 -7.42 4.88
N VAL A 66 -7.33 -7.24 6.00
CA VAL A 66 -6.42 -8.27 6.51
C VAL A 66 -7.16 -9.56 6.85
N ARG A 67 -8.31 -9.47 7.53
CA ARG A 67 -9.14 -10.64 7.86
C ARG A 67 -9.62 -11.34 6.59
N HIS A 68 -9.99 -10.60 5.55
CA HIS A 68 -10.39 -11.16 4.26
C HIS A 68 -9.27 -11.96 3.57
N MET A 69 -8.03 -11.48 3.65
CA MET A 69 -6.86 -12.19 3.12
C MET A 69 -6.54 -13.48 3.90
N LEU A 70 -6.81 -13.50 5.20
CA LEU A 70 -6.54 -14.64 6.08
C LEU A 70 -7.65 -15.71 6.05
N GLU A 71 -8.83 -15.37 5.55
CA GLU A 71 -9.92 -16.33 5.41
C GLU A 71 -9.53 -17.47 4.46
N GLY A 72 -9.60 -18.71 4.94
CA GLY A 72 -9.25 -19.90 4.16
C GLY A 72 -7.75 -20.08 3.90
N LEU A 73 -6.88 -19.36 4.63
CA LEU A 73 -5.43 -19.47 4.49
C LEU A 73 -4.99 -20.93 4.72
N PRO A 74 -4.26 -21.56 3.77
CA PRO A 74 -3.75 -22.91 3.94
C PRO A 74 -2.74 -22.97 5.09
N SER A 75 -2.75 -24.09 5.84
CA SER A 75 -1.88 -24.33 6.99
C SER A 75 -0.40 -24.39 6.62
#